data_AF-A0A843END5-F1
#
_entry.id   AF-A0A843END5-F1
#
_cell.length_a   1.000
_cell.length_b   1.000
_cell.length_c   1.000
_cell.angle_alpha   90.00
_cell.angle_beta   90.00
_cell.angle_gamma   90.00
#
_symmetry.space_group_name_H-M   'P 1'
#
loop_
_entity.id
_entity.type
_entity.pdbx_description
1 polymer ?
#
loop_
_entity_poly.entity_id
_entity_poly.type
_entity_poly.pdbx_seq_one_letter_code
_entity_poly.pdbx_strand_id
1 'polypeptide(L)'
;RKMMENNVRRVPVVDDDGKLVGIITSFDLVSKALTKIEVNDAVENYMITTVPTTWEKAPLNVAFETMNQFGLKSVLALDDDAKLSGILTETDFISEIEIISERSEHSSTVGTEGDKWSWDSTSVLYIEKNSLKFTDKVVSDVAVGNVEVANSKTKVSDCAKKMKALNIEQIPVIGVEGDLVGLVRASDLIRGLVE
;
A
#
# COMPACT_ATOMS: atom_id res chain seq x y z
N ARG A 1 4.21 20.58 10.20
CA ARG A 1 5.23 21.20 9.30
C ARG A 1 6.29 20.19 8.85
N LYS A 2 7.16 19.69 9.74
CA LYS A 2 8.23 18.71 9.39
C LYS A 2 7.80 17.53 8.50
N MET A 3 6.67 16.87 8.83
CA MET A 3 6.09 15.79 8.01
C MET A 3 5.75 16.23 6.57
N MET A 4 5.16 17.42 6.41
CA MET A 4 4.73 17.94 5.11
C MET A 4 5.92 18.40 4.26
N GLU A 5 6.86 19.13 4.86
CA GLU A 5 8.05 19.65 4.17
C GLU A 5 8.96 18.54 3.65
N ASN A 6 9.04 17.42 4.37
CA ASN A 6 9.89 16.29 3.98
C ASN A 6 9.12 15.18 3.26
N ASN A 7 7.82 15.38 3.00
CA ASN A 7 6.92 14.36 2.43
C ASN A 7 7.01 13.00 3.16
N VAL A 8 7.04 13.03 4.50
CA VAL A 8 7.12 11.84 5.34
C VAL A 8 5.88 11.68 6.22
N ARG A 9 5.40 10.44 6.36
CA ARG A 9 4.22 10.10 7.16
C ARG A 9 4.55 9.76 8.61
N ARG A 10 5.83 9.61 8.95
CA ARG A 10 6.28 9.19 10.27
C ARG A 10 7.57 9.91 10.63
N VAL A 11 7.68 10.30 11.88
CA VAL A 11 8.83 11.02 12.41
C VAL A 11 9.30 10.32 13.69
N PRO A 12 10.56 9.88 13.77
CA PRO A 12 11.12 9.39 15.02
C PRO A 12 11.24 10.53 16.03
N VAL A 13 10.91 10.24 17.29
CA VAL A 13 11.05 11.16 18.42
C VAL A 13 12.27 10.70 19.22
N VAL A 14 13.18 11.63 19.48
CA VAL A 14 14.40 11.40 20.26
C VAL A 14 14.39 12.25 21.53
N ASP A 15 15.08 11.82 22.57
CA ASP A 15 15.37 12.66 23.74
C ASP A 15 16.51 13.65 23.47
N ASP A 16 16.88 14.43 24.51
CA ASP A 16 17.93 15.45 24.43
C ASP A 16 19.32 14.87 24.12
N ASP A 17 19.55 13.59 24.45
CA ASP A 17 20.78 12.85 24.16
C ASP A 17 20.76 12.20 22.76
N GLY A 18 19.68 12.40 21.99
CA GLY A 18 19.50 11.86 20.65
C GLY A 18 19.08 10.39 20.60
N LYS A 19 18.69 9.78 21.73
CA LYS A 19 18.22 8.41 21.79
C LYS A 19 16.76 8.32 21.35
N LEU A 20 16.44 7.33 20.51
CA LEU A 20 15.07 7.07 20.05
C LEU A 20 14.15 6.71 21.23
N VAL A 21 13.10 7.50 21.43
CA VAL A 21 12.07 7.29 22.47
C VAL A 21 10.71 6.91 21.90
N GLY A 22 10.47 7.12 20.60
CA GLY A 22 9.21 6.71 19.98
C GLY A 22 9.08 7.12 18.52
N ILE A 23 7.88 6.93 17.98
CA ILE A 23 7.51 7.34 16.62
C ILE A 23 6.14 8.03 16.65
N ILE A 24 6.01 9.11 15.89
CA ILE A 24 4.72 9.78 15.66
C ILE A 24 4.39 9.63 14.17
N THR A 25 3.17 9.20 13.89
CA THR A 25 2.66 9.03 12.52
C THR A 25 1.64 10.12 12.15
N SER A 26 1.39 10.30 10.86
CA SER A 26 0.29 11.11 10.36
C SER A 26 -1.05 10.61 10.92
N PHE A 27 -1.21 9.30 11.08
CA PHE A 27 -2.41 8.71 11.66
C PHE A 27 -2.59 9.09 13.14
N ASP A 28 -1.51 9.19 13.94
CA ASP A 28 -1.60 9.71 15.31
C ASP A 28 -2.10 11.15 15.35
N LEU A 29 -1.61 12.01 14.45
CA LEU A 29 -2.05 13.40 14.37
C LEU A 29 -3.54 13.50 14.01
N VAL A 30 -4.01 12.70 13.05
CA VAL A 30 -5.42 12.68 12.66
C VAL A 30 -6.30 12.08 13.77
N SER A 31 -5.98 10.88 14.23
CA SER A 31 -6.80 10.12 15.17
C SER A 31 -6.85 10.74 16.58
N LYS A 32 -5.80 11.46 17.01
CA LYS A 32 -5.72 12.04 18.37
C LYS A 32 -5.88 13.56 18.42
N ALA A 33 -5.40 14.30 17.41
CA ALA A 33 -5.48 15.76 17.40
C ALA A 33 -6.71 16.26 16.62
N LEU A 34 -6.87 15.87 15.35
CA LEU A 34 -8.00 16.33 14.52
C LEU A 34 -9.36 15.86 15.03
N THR A 35 -9.42 14.79 15.81
CA THR A 35 -10.69 14.38 16.46
C THR A 35 -11.11 15.28 17.62
N LYS A 36 -10.22 16.14 18.13
CA LYS A 36 -10.48 17.07 19.23
C LYS A 36 -10.60 18.53 18.78
N ILE A 37 -10.19 18.83 17.55
CA ILE A 37 -10.24 20.16 16.97
C ILE A 37 -11.36 20.19 15.94
N GLU A 38 -12.27 21.15 16.04
CA GLU A 38 -13.32 21.32 15.04
C GLU A 38 -12.78 22.03 13.80
N VAL A 39 -12.30 21.24 12.85
CA VAL A 39 -12.03 21.69 11.49
C VAL A 39 -13.30 21.47 10.66
N ASN A 40 -13.90 22.58 10.22
CA ASN A 40 -15.18 22.59 9.49
C ASN A 40 -15.02 22.55 7.96
N ASP A 41 -13.79 22.65 7.45
CA ASP A 41 -13.53 22.54 6.02
C ASP A 41 -13.96 21.18 5.46
N ALA A 42 -14.35 21.18 4.20
CA ALA A 42 -14.71 19.99 3.46
C ALA A 42 -13.46 19.18 3.06
N VAL A 43 -13.57 17.86 3.10
CA VAL A 43 -12.49 16.95 2.70
C VAL A 43 -12.06 17.10 1.24
N GLU A 44 -12.93 17.59 0.36
CA GLU A 44 -12.61 17.85 -1.05
C GLU A 44 -11.42 18.81 -1.25
N ASN A 45 -11.17 19.71 -0.29
CA ASN A 45 -10.05 20.66 -0.34
C ASN A 45 -8.69 19.99 -0.05
N TYR A 46 -8.71 18.80 0.54
CA TYR A 46 -7.50 18.10 0.99
C TYR A 46 -7.31 16.75 0.29
N MET A 47 -8.32 16.23 -0.40
CA MET A 47 -8.25 14.93 -1.08
C MET A 47 -7.31 14.95 -2.29
N ILE A 48 -6.79 13.78 -2.65
CA ILE A 48 -6.21 13.56 -3.97
C ILE A 48 -7.31 13.15 -4.95
N THR A 49 -7.25 13.67 -6.17
CA THR A 49 -8.19 13.33 -7.26
C THR A 49 -7.63 12.28 -8.21
N THR A 50 -6.30 12.19 -8.30
CA THR A 50 -5.61 11.15 -9.05
C THR A 50 -5.48 9.89 -8.21
N VAL A 51 -6.47 9.01 -8.31
CA VAL A 51 -6.54 7.77 -7.52
C VAL A 51 -6.25 6.56 -8.43
N PRO A 52 -5.31 5.68 -8.08
CA PRO A 52 -5.10 4.43 -8.79
C PRO A 52 -6.32 3.52 -8.62
N THR A 53 -6.85 3.04 -9.73
CA THR A 53 -7.99 2.14 -9.79
C THR A 53 -7.63 0.89 -10.57
N THR A 54 -8.21 -0.25 -10.18
CA THR A 54 -8.10 -1.53 -10.86
C THR A 54 -9.48 -2.15 -11.01
N TRP A 55 -9.65 -3.04 -11.98
CA TRP A 55 -10.87 -3.87 -12.05
C TRP A 55 -10.85 -4.93 -10.96
N GLU A 56 -12.00 -5.23 -10.38
CA GLU A 56 -12.14 -6.19 -9.28
C GLU A 56 -11.76 -7.63 -9.66
N LYS A 57 -11.82 -7.99 -10.95
CA LYS A 57 -11.40 -9.32 -11.43
C LYS A 57 -9.98 -9.33 -12.00
N ALA A 58 -9.22 -8.24 -11.82
CA ALA A 58 -7.83 -8.19 -12.24
C ALA A 58 -6.95 -9.09 -11.36
N PRO A 59 -5.87 -9.69 -11.90
CA PRO A 59 -4.84 -10.36 -11.12
C PRO A 59 -4.15 -9.43 -10.12
N LEU A 60 -3.77 -9.95 -8.94
CA LEU A 60 -3.16 -9.14 -7.88
C LEU A 60 -1.86 -8.45 -8.29
N ASN A 61 -1.02 -9.10 -9.10
CA ASN A 61 0.23 -8.50 -9.58
C ASN A 61 0.00 -7.24 -10.43
N VAL A 62 -1.08 -7.21 -11.22
CA VAL A 62 -1.46 -6.04 -12.03
C VAL A 62 -1.97 -4.91 -11.13
N ALA A 63 -2.80 -5.24 -10.15
CA ALA A 63 -3.29 -4.26 -9.17
C ALA A 63 -2.15 -3.68 -8.32
N PHE A 64 -1.21 -4.51 -7.89
CA PHE A 64 -0.02 -4.10 -7.15
C PHE A 64 0.87 -3.17 -7.98
N GLU A 65 1.15 -3.53 -9.24
CA GLU A 65 1.95 -2.69 -10.13
C GLU A 65 1.26 -1.35 -10.39
N THR A 66 -0.06 -1.34 -10.56
CA THR A 66 -0.84 -0.09 -10.67
C THR A 66 -0.66 0.79 -9.44
N MET A 67 -0.76 0.23 -8.23
CA MET A 67 -0.50 0.95 -6.98
C MET A 67 0.92 1.53 -6.95
N ASN A 68 1.91 0.72 -7.33
CA ASN A 68 3.33 1.08 -7.30
C ASN A 68 3.67 2.22 -8.29
N GLN A 69 3.12 2.18 -9.51
CA GLN A 69 3.32 3.22 -10.53
C GLN A 69 2.79 4.60 -10.09
N PHE A 70 1.72 4.63 -9.30
CA PHE A 70 1.18 5.87 -8.75
C PHE A 70 1.92 6.34 -7.48
N GLY A 71 2.81 5.51 -6.91
CA GLY A 71 3.51 5.82 -5.67
C GLY A 71 2.59 5.97 -4.46
N LEU A 72 1.41 5.33 -4.51
CA LEU A 72 0.45 5.31 -3.42
C LEU A 72 0.50 3.97 -2.68
N LYS A 73 -0.07 3.94 -1.48
CA LYS A 73 -0.10 2.75 -0.62
C LYS A 73 -1.43 2.00 -0.71
N SER A 74 -2.23 2.34 -1.72
CA SER A 74 -3.53 1.77 -1.94
C SER A 74 -3.97 1.91 -3.38
N VAL A 75 -4.89 1.03 -3.77
CA VAL A 75 -5.58 0.99 -5.06
C VAL A 75 -7.06 0.70 -4.80
N LEU A 76 -7.93 1.36 -5.55
CA LEU A 76 -9.37 1.15 -5.46
C LEU A 76 -9.82 0.13 -6.50
N ALA A 77 -10.65 -0.84 -6.11
CA ALA A 77 -11.26 -1.80 -7.00
C ALA A 77 -12.58 -1.25 -7.53
N LEU A 78 -12.81 -1.41 -8.83
CA LEU A 78 -14.04 -1.05 -9.51
C LEU A 78 -14.74 -2.30 -10.05
N ASP A 79 -16.07 -2.32 -9.97
CA ASP A 79 -16.92 -3.35 -10.56
C ASP A 79 -17.14 -3.14 -12.07
N ASP A 80 -17.97 -4.01 -12.66
CA ASP A 80 -18.33 -3.96 -14.08
C ASP A 80 -19.15 -2.69 -14.46
N ASP A 81 -19.76 -2.01 -13.48
CA ASP A 81 -20.50 -0.75 -13.64
C ASP A 81 -19.63 0.50 -13.39
N ALA A 82 -18.32 0.32 -13.23
CA ALA A 82 -17.35 1.36 -12.85
C ALA A 82 -17.62 2.01 -11.47
N LYS A 83 -18.30 1.29 -10.56
CA LYS A 83 -18.50 1.74 -9.18
C LYS A 83 -17.43 1.16 -8.27
N LEU A 84 -17.17 1.87 -7.18
CA LEU A 84 -16.25 1.42 -6.14
C LEU A 84 -16.76 0.10 -5.52
N SER A 85 -16.00 -0.97 -5.70
CA SER A 85 -16.31 -2.30 -5.14
C SER A 85 -15.35 -2.74 -4.04
N GLY A 86 -14.17 -2.11 -3.94
CA GLY A 86 -13.22 -2.46 -2.89
C GLY A 86 -12.03 -1.52 -2.77
N ILE A 87 -11.22 -1.76 -1.74
CA ILE A 87 -9.92 -1.12 -1.54
C ILE A 87 -8.88 -2.17 -1.16
N LEU A 88 -7.67 -2.02 -1.71
CA LEU A 88 -6.49 -2.79 -1.32
C LEU A 88 -5.39 -1.85 -0.88
N THR A 89 -4.57 -2.33 0.03
CA THR A 89 -3.42 -1.65 0.60
C THR A 89 -2.16 -2.50 0.49
N GLU A 90 -0.99 -1.89 0.70
CA GLU A 90 0.28 -2.62 0.77
C GLU A 90 0.20 -3.86 1.69
N THR A 91 -0.52 -3.77 2.81
CA THR A 91 -0.66 -4.87 3.76
C THR A 91 -1.39 -6.06 3.15
N ASP A 92 -2.46 -5.79 2.38
CA ASP A 92 -3.27 -6.83 1.74
C ASP A 92 -2.47 -7.56 0.66
N PHE A 93 -1.65 -6.82 -0.10
CA PHE A 93 -0.71 -7.42 -1.04
C PHE A 93 0.35 -8.26 -0.34
N ILE A 94 0.96 -7.75 0.74
CA ILE A 94 2.01 -8.45 1.48
C ILE A 94 1.48 -9.78 2.06
N SER A 95 0.24 -9.82 2.53
CA SER A 95 -0.36 -11.06 3.04
C SER A 95 -0.59 -12.13 1.97
N GLU A 96 -0.57 -11.76 0.70
CA GLU A 96 -0.84 -12.64 -0.45
C GLU A 96 0.43 -12.99 -1.24
N ILE A 97 1.60 -12.76 -0.65
CA ILE A 97 2.90 -13.14 -1.23
C ILE A 97 3.31 -14.52 -0.72
N GLU A 98 3.73 -15.38 -1.65
CA GLU A 98 4.33 -16.69 -1.37
C GLU A 98 5.80 -16.74 -1.80
N ILE A 99 6.59 -17.53 -1.08
CA ILE A 99 8.01 -17.77 -1.40
C ILE A 99 8.10 -19.02 -2.27
N ILE A 100 8.58 -18.87 -3.49
CA ILE A 100 8.86 -19.96 -4.41
C ILE A 100 10.38 -20.13 -4.53
N SER A 101 10.87 -21.30 -4.10
CA SER A 101 12.27 -21.71 -4.30
C SER A 101 12.42 -22.43 -5.63
N GLU A 102 13.24 -21.90 -6.52
CA GLU A 102 13.63 -22.51 -7.79
C GLU A 102 15.11 -22.92 -7.70
N ARG A 103 15.42 -24.20 -7.94
CA ARG A 103 16.80 -24.73 -7.98
C ARG A 103 17.22 -24.97 -9.42
N SER A 104 18.30 -24.33 -9.86
CA SER A 104 18.95 -24.63 -11.15
C SER A 104 20.25 -25.41 -10.93
N GLU A 105 20.50 -26.36 -11.82
CA GLU A 105 21.70 -27.22 -11.81
C GLU A 105 22.54 -26.91 -13.04
N HIS A 106 23.78 -26.50 -12.82
CA HIS A 106 24.76 -26.28 -13.88
C HIS A 106 25.90 -27.26 -13.70
N SER A 107 25.98 -28.26 -14.56
CA SER A 107 27.14 -29.14 -14.65
C SER A 107 28.08 -28.66 -15.75
N SER A 108 29.36 -28.55 -15.41
CA SER A 108 30.43 -28.30 -16.38
C SER A 108 31.33 -29.52 -16.40
N THR A 109 31.33 -30.23 -17.52
CA THR A 109 32.28 -31.32 -17.78
C THR A 109 33.51 -30.71 -18.44
N VAL A 110 34.63 -30.68 -17.73
CA VAL A 110 35.91 -30.37 -18.37
C VAL A 110 36.35 -31.67 -19.04
N GLY A 111 36.22 -31.76 -20.36
CA GLY A 111 36.71 -32.91 -21.11
C GLY A 111 38.22 -32.99 -21.00
N THR A 112 38.73 -34.04 -20.37
CA THR A 112 40.15 -34.39 -20.38
C THR A 112 40.39 -35.36 -21.54
N GLU A 113 41.54 -35.24 -22.24
CA GLU A 113 42.03 -36.27 -23.17
C GLU A 113 42.51 -37.51 -22.37
N GLY A 114 41.61 -38.14 -21.61
CA GLY A 114 41.89 -39.31 -20.77
C GLY A 114 41.31 -40.60 -21.36
N ASP A 115 42.03 -41.71 -21.19
CA ASP A 115 41.53 -43.06 -21.49
C ASP A 115 40.25 -43.39 -20.71
N LYS A 116 39.45 -44.35 -21.19
CA LYS A 116 38.12 -44.76 -20.65
C LYS A 116 38.07 -45.13 -19.14
N TRP A 117 39.21 -45.13 -18.45
CA TRP A 117 39.38 -45.48 -17.05
C TRP A 117 39.84 -44.29 -16.17
N SER A 118 39.77 -43.04 -16.69
CA SER A 118 40.09 -41.84 -15.91
C SER A 118 38.98 -41.50 -14.89
N TRP A 119 39.39 -41.06 -13.70
CA TRP A 119 38.49 -40.45 -12.72
C TRP A 119 38.22 -39.00 -13.14
N ASP A 120 37.14 -38.77 -13.90
CA ASP A 120 36.77 -37.43 -14.32
C ASP A 120 35.89 -36.75 -13.25
N SER A 121 36.36 -35.61 -12.74
CA SER A 121 35.60 -34.80 -11.80
C SER A 121 34.61 -33.93 -12.57
N THR A 122 33.31 -34.13 -12.34
CA THR A 122 32.27 -33.21 -12.82
C THR A 122 31.95 -32.21 -11.72
N SER A 123 32.19 -30.93 -11.98
CA SER A 123 31.70 -29.87 -11.08
C SER A 123 30.22 -29.62 -11.35
N VAL A 124 29.39 -29.82 -10.34
CA VAL A 124 27.95 -29.48 -10.37
C VAL A 124 27.73 -28.28 -9.47
N LEU A 125 27.26 -27.18 -10.05
CA LEU A 125 26.85 -25.97 -9.36
C LEU A 125 25.33 -25.99 -9.18
N TYR A 126 24.89 -25.96 -7.92
CA TYR A 126 23.49 -25.76 -7.58
C TYR A 126 23.26 -24.29 -7.24
N ILE A 127 22.33 -23.64 -7.93
CA ILE A 127 21.89 -22.27 -7.62
C ILE A 127 20.45 -22.37 -7.14
N GLU A 128 20.20 -22.00 -5.89
CA GLU A 128 18.85 -21.88 -5.34
C GLU A 128 18.45 -20.41 -5.34
N LYS A 129 17.31 -20.10 -5.96
CA LYS A 129 16.76 -18.76 -6.04
C LYS A 129 15.37 -18.75 -5.40
N ASN A 130 15.25 -18.02 -4.30
CA ASN A 130 13.96 -17.72 -3.70
C ASN A 130 13.38 -16.48 -4.38
N SER A 131 12.16 -16.60 -4.90
CA SER A 131 11.40 -15.50 -5.50
C SER A 131 10.08 -15.32 -4.79
N LEU A 132 9.68 -14.06 -4.59
CA LEU A 132 8.36 -13.72 -4.09
C LEU A 132 7.39 -13.66 -5.27
N LYS A 133 6.30 -14.43 -5.24
CA LYS A 133 5.21 -14.34 -6.21
C LYS A 133 3.89 -14.14 -5.48
N PHE A 134 2.98 -13.41 -6.11
CA PHE A 134 1.61 -13.31 -5.61
C PHE A 134 0.86 -14.62 -5.85
N THR A 135 -0.16 -14.88 -5.03
CA THR A 135 -1.14 -15.94 -5.29
C THR A 135 -1.90 -15.67 -6.60
N ASP A 136 -2.50 -16.72 -7.18
CA ASP A 136 -3.32 -16.62 -8.39
C ASP A 136 -4.73 -16.02 -8.14
N LYS A 137 -4.96 -15.47 -6.94
CA LYS A 137 -6.22 -14.81 -6.59
C LYS A 137 -6.43 -13.54 -7.41
N VAL A 138 -7.68 -13.13 -7.51
CA VAL A 138 -8.06 -11.85 -8.09
C VAL A 138 -8.27 -10.79 -7.01
N VAL A 139 -8.34 -9.54 -7.43
CA VAL A 139 -8.57 -8.40 -6.54
C VAL A 139 -9.79 -8.59 -5.63
N SER A 140 -10.93 -9.08 -6.15
CA SER A 140 -12.16 -9.27 -5.39
C SER A 140 -12.04 -10.30 -4.26
N ASP A 141 -11.08 -11.22 -4.34
CA ASP A 141 -10.86 -12.23 -3.29
C ASP A 141 -10.14 -11.66 -2.06
N VAL A 142 -9.46 -10.52 -2.23
CA VAL A 142 -8.55 -9.93 -1.24
C VAL A 142 -9.03 -8.54 -0.79
N ALA A 143 -9.65 -7.78 -1.69
CA ALA A 143 -10.10 -6.43 -1.42
C ALA A 143 -11.14 -6.37 -0.31
N VAL A 144 -11.07 -5.31 0.51
CA VAL A 144 -12.11 -5.02 1.49
C VAL A 144 -13.35 -4.51 0.74
N GLY A 145 -14.43 -5.29 0.72
CA GLY A 145 -15.62 -4.99 -0.08
C GLY A 145 -16.52 -3.87 0.48
N ASN A 146 -16.90 -3.93 1.76
CA ASN A 146 -17.72 -2.88 2.37
C ASN A 146 -16.85 -1.66 2.73
N VAL A 147 -16.47 -0.89 1.72
CA VAL A 147 -15.57 0.26 1.87
C VAL A 147 -16.31 1.41 2.52
N GLU A 148 -15.81 1.88 3.65
CA GLU A 148 -16.30 3.12 4.24
C GLU A 148 -15.91 4.30 3.33
N VAL A 149 -16.89 5.13 2.98
CA VAL A 149 -16.71 6.30 2.11
C VAL A 149 -17.04 7.60 2.84
N ALA A 150 -16.50 8.71 2.34
CA ALA A 150 -16.88 10.06 2.73
C ALA A 150 -17.51 10.78 1.53
N ASN A 151 -18.53 11.61 1.77
CA ASN A 151 -18.98 12.56 0.74
C ASN A 151 -17.96 13.70 0.62
N SER A 152 -17.81 14.30 -0.56
CA SER A 152 -16.92 15.44 -0.80
C SER A 152 -17.09 16.60 0.19
N LYS A 153 -18.32 16.86 0.66
CA LYS A 153 -18.64 17.91 1.65
C LYS A 153 -18.50 17.48 3.12
N THR A 154 -18.08 16.24 3.39
CA THR A 154 -17.83 15.77 4.76
C THR A 154 -16.76 16.64 5.41
N LYS A 155 -16.96 17.02 6.68
CA LYS A 155 -15.97 17.81 7.42
C LYS A 155 -14.70 17.00 7.67
N VAL A 156 -13.55 17.67 7.65
CA VAL A 156 -12.24 17.06 7.98
C VAL A 156 -12.27 16.40 9.36
N SER A 157 -12.85 17.04 10.36
CA SER A 157 -12.97 16.50 11.72
C SER A 157 -13.82 15.23 11.79
N ASP A 158 -14.89 15.14 11.01
CA ASP A 158 -15.75 13.96 10.96
C ASP A 158 -15.08 12.81 10.18
N CYS A 159 -14.36 13.13 9.10
CA CYS A 159 -13.53 12.15 8.39
C CYS A 159 -12.42 11.59 9.31
N ALA A 160 -11.78 12.44 10.12
CA ALA A 160 -10.79 12.01 11.11
C ALA A 160 -11.40 11.09 12.19
N LYS A 161 -12.63 11.34 12.62
CA LYS A 161 -13.37 10.45 13.54
C LYS A 161 -13.65 9.09 12.91
N LYS A 162 -14.06 9.05 11.63
CA LYS A 162 -14.24 7.78 10.88
C LYS A 162 -12.94 6.99 10.79
N MET A 163 -11.84 7.65 10.39
CA MET A 163 -10.51 7.02 10.32
C MET A 163 -10.08 6.41 11.65
N LYS A 164 -10.30 7.12 12.77
CA LYS A 164 -10.02 6.61 14.10
C LYS A 164 -10.90 5.41 14.47
N ALA A 165 -12.21 5.51 14.25
CA ALA A 165 -13.16 4.48 14.66
C ALA A 165 -12.93 3.15 13.94
N LEU A 166 -12.58 3.21 12.66
CA LEU A 166 -12.33 2.04 11.82
C LEU A 166 -10.85 1.62 11.80
N ASN A 167 -9.97 2.40 12.44
CA ASN A 167 -8.53 2.22 12.41
C ASN A 167 -7.96 2.13 10.97
N ILE A 168 -8.39 3.04 10.11
CA ILE A 168 -7.98 3.12 8.70
C ILE A 168 -7.33 4.47 8.40
N GLU A 169 -6.33 4.48 7.52
CA GLU A 169 -5.58 5.70 7.19
C GLU A 169 -6.07 6.40 5.92
N GLN A 170 -7.05 5.84 5.23
CA GLN A 170 -7.54 6.37 3.97
C GLN A 170 -9.02 6.03 3.77
N ILE A 171 -9.75 6.95 3.14
CA ILE A 171 -11.19 6.85 2.90
C ILE A 171 -11.46 7.36 1.49
N PRO A 172 -12.05 6.55 0.60
CA PRO A 172 -12.51 7.01 -0.71
C PRO A 172 -13.58 8.08 -0.56
N VAL A 173 -13.55 9.05 -1.48
CA VAL A 173 -14.48 10.17 -1.50
C VAL A 173 -15.43 10.01 -2.67
N ILE A 174 -16.73 10.08 -2.36
CA ILE A 174 -17.80 10.07 -3.34
C ILE A 174 -18.38 11.47 -3.53
N GLY A 175 -18.75 11.78 -4.77
CA GLY A 175 -19.46 12.99 -5.15
C GLY A 175 -20.91 12.96 -4.69
N VAL A 176 -21.66 14.01 -5.06
CA VAL A 176 -23.09 14.10 -4.75
C VAL A 176 -23.90 13.10 -5.60
N GLU A 177 -23.41 12.76 -6.78
CA GLU A 177 -24.05 11.82 -7.71
C GLU A 177 -23.70 10.35 -7.40
N GLY A 178 -22.84 10.11 -6.40
CA GLY A 178 -22.39 8.78 -5.99
C GLY A 178 -21.18 8.25 -6.77
N ASP A 179 -20.59 9.08 -7.63
CA ASP A 179 -19.37 8.83 -8.38
C ASP A 179 -18.13 8.93 -7.48
N LEU A 180 -17.10 8.14 -7.78
CA LEU A 180 -15.82 8.21 -7.08
C LEU A 180 -15.04 9.45 -7.56
N VAL A 181 -14.81 10.42 -6.67
CA VAL A 181 -14.18 11.71 -7.01
C VAL A 181 -12.79 11.89 -6.42
N GLY A 182 -12.40 11.05 -5.46
CA GLY A 182 -11.07 11.15 -4.86
C GLY A 182 -10.79 10.17 -3.74
N LEU A 183 -9.65 10.37 -3.09
CA LEU A 183 -9.19 9.60 -1.94
C LEU A 183 -8.64 10.57 -0.90
N VAL A 184 -9.09 10.46 0.34
CA VAL A 184 -8.53 11.23 1.46
C VAL A 184 -7.61 10.32 2.24
N ARG A 185 -6.38 10.77 2.48
CA ARG A 185 -5.40 10.07 3.31
C ARG A 185 -5.15 10.86 4.59
N ALA A 186 -4.78 10.15 5.65
CA ALA A 186 -4.42 10.76 6.92
C ALA A 186 -3.32 11.82 6.75
N SER A 187 -2.33 11.56 5.88
CA SER A 187 -1.25 12.49 5.54
C SER A 187 -1.68 13.76 4.81
N ASP A 188 -2.87 13.78 4.23
CA ASP A 188 -3.41 14.97 3.58
C ASP A 188 -4.23 15.80 4.58
N LEU A 189 -5.00 15.13 5.44
CA LEU A 189 -5.82 15.80 6.45
C LEU A 189 -5.00 16.59 7.48
N ILE A 190 -3.74 16.20 7.75
CA ILE A 190 -2.87 16.98 8.64
C ILE A 190 -2.63 18.43 8.16
N ARG A 191 -2.90 18.75 6.88
CA ARG A 191 -2.79 20.12 6.38
C ARG A 191 -3.78 21.06 7.05
N GLY A 192 -4.99 20.57 7.35
CA GLY A 192 -6.00 21.32 8.11
C GLY A 192 -5.66 21.55 9.59
N LEU A 193 -4.50 21.10 10.08
CA LEU A 193 -3.95 21.49 11.40
C LEU A 193 -2.99 22.68 11.33
N VAL A 194 -2.55 23.07 10.14
CA VAL A 194 -1.47 24.05 9.94
C VAL A 194 -1.96 25.32 9.24
N GLU A 195 -3.05 25.21 8.49
CA GLU A 195 -3.87 26.34 8.04
C GLU A 195 -4.73 26.88 9.20
#